data_AF-A0A974WT02-F1
#
_entry.id   AF-A0A974WT02-F1
#
_cell.length_a   1.000
_cell.length_b   1.000
_cell.length_c   1.000
_cell.angle_alpha   90.00
_cell.angle_beta   90.00
_cell.angle_gamma   90.00
#
_symmetry.space_group_name_H-M   'P 1'
#
loop_
_entity.id
_entity.type
_entity.pdbx_description
1 polymer ?
#
loop_
_entity_poly.entity_id
_entity_poly.type
_entity_poly.pdbx_seq_one_letter_code
_entity_poly.pdbx_strand_id
1 'polypeptide(L)'
;MTPDESTTDDMVAESALQLWSAAQTDFDPFEVDASEWPETTVPVRDVDIAVDTRLEVDDVRGALERLDGVKVVLGRDAGTLSVLRVVPEDTPL
;
A
#
# COMPACT_ATOMS: atom_id res chain seq x y z
N MET A 1 2.37 16.80 -19.56
CA MET A 1 2.39 17.03 -18.11
C MET A 1 2.64 15.68 -17.50
N THR A 2 3.83 15.45 -16.96
CA THR A 2 4.04 14.35 -16.01
C THR A 2 3.14 14.64 -14.82
N PRO A 3 2.35 13.68 -14.32
CA PRO A 3 1.69 13.85 -13.03
C PRO A 3 2.77 14.24 -12.02
N ASP A 4 2.47 15.26 -11.21
CA ASP A 4 3.36 15.70 -10.16
C ASP A 4 3.68 14.48 -9.28
N GLU A 5 4.96 14.22 -9.00
CA GLU A 5 5.39 12.98 -8.32
C GLU A 5 4.70 12.81 -6.96
N SER A 6 4.31 13.92 -6.31
CA SER A 6 3.47 13.91 -5.11
C SER A 6 2.06 13.40 -5.38
N THR A 7 1.42 13.82 -6.47
CA THR A 7 0.08 13.36 -6.85
C THR A 7 0.04 11.87 -7.15
N THR A 8 1.09 11.33 -7.80
CA THR A 8 1.21 9.89 -8.04
C THR A 8 1.34 9.12 -6.72
N ASP A 9 2.15 9.62 -5.79
CA ASP A 9 2.33 9.00 -4.48
C ASP A 9 1.05 8.98 -3.66
N ASP A 10 0.32 10.09 -3.63
CA ASP A 10 -0.96 10.19 -2.93
C ASP A 10 -1.97 9.18 -3.51
N MET A 11 -2.11 9.11 -4.84
CA MET A 11 -2.99 8.14 -5.50
C MET A 11 -2.59 6.68 -5.18
N VAL A 12 -1.29 6.37 -5.23
CA VAL A 12 -0.80 5.01 -4.93
C VAL A 12 -1.01 4.66 -3.46
N ALA A 13 -0.78 5.60 -2.54
CA ALA A 13 -1.02 5.41 -1.11
C ALA A 13 -2.50 5.16 -0.80
N GLU A 14 -3.40 5.97 -1.38
CA GLU A 14 -4.84 5.84 -1.21
C GLU A 14 -5.35 4.50 -1.75
N SER A 15 -4.97 4.13 -2.98
CA SER A 15 -5.35 2.84 -3.57
C SER A 15 -4.77 1.66 -2.80
N ALA A 16 -3.51 1.73 -2.35
CA ALA A 16 -2.91 0.68 -1.53
C ALA A 16 -3.69 0.47 -0.21
N LEU A 17 -4.10 1.56 0.46
CA LEU A 17 -4.93 1.50 1.66
C LEU A 17 -6.28 0.86 1.40
N GLN A 18 -6.99 1.31 0.38
CA GLN A 18 -8.32 0.79 0.05
C GLN A 18 -8.29 -0.69 -0.31
N LEU A 19 -7.36 -1.09 -1.17
CA LEU A 19 -7.22 -2.49 -1.58
C LEU A 19 -6.77 -3.37 -0.43
N TRP A 20 -5.81 -2.92 0.40
CA TRP A 20 -5.33 -3.70 1.53
C TRP A 20 -6.42 -3.86 2.58
N SER A 21 -7.16 -2.79 2.92
CA SER A 21 -8.29 -2.86 3.84
C SER A 21 -9.38 -3.78 3.30
N ALA A 22 -9.75 -3.68 2.02
CA ALA A 22 -10.75 -4.55 1.40
C ALA A 22 -10.32 -6.04 1.38
N ALA A 23 -9.01 -6.31 1.38
CA ALA A 23 -8.48 -7.67 1.43
C ALA A 23 -8.49 -8.27 2.85
N GLN A 24 -8.63 -7.47 3.92
CA GLN A 24 -8.69 -7.98 5.28
C GLN A 24 -10.13 -8.37 5.63
N THR A 25 -10.40 -9.67 5.65
CA THR A 25 -11.73 -10.21 5.99
C THR A 25 -11.95 -10.41 7.48
N ASP A 26 -10.86 -10.58 8.23
CA ASP A 26 -10.89 -11.03 9.63
C ASP A 26 -10.85 -9.87 10.64
N PHE A 27 -10.54 -8.65 10.19
CA PHE A 27 -10.53 -7.45 11.01
C PHE A 27 -10.71 -6.19 10.17
N ASP A 28 -11.27 -5.15 10.78
CA ASP A 28 -11.34 -3.82 10.16
C ASP A 28 -10.12 -2.99 10.63
N PRO A 29 -9.23 -2.57 9.71
CA PRO A 29 -8.03 -1.81 10.07
C PRO A 29 -8.31 -0.37 10.55
N PHE A 30 -9.53 0.12 10.40
CA PHE A 30 -9.96 1.40 10.94
C PHE A 30 -10.58 1.27 12.35
N GLU A 31 -10.98 0.06 12.75
CA GLU A 31 -11.50 -0.21 14.10
C GLU A 31 -10.47 -0.88 15.02
N VAL A 32 -9.47 -1.57 14.45
CA VAL A 32 -8.44 -2.30 15.20
C VAL A 32 -7.13 -1.54 15.18
N ASP A 33 -6.55 -1.33 16.37
CA ASP A 33 -5.23 -0.72 16.52
C ASP A 33 -4.16 -1.48 15.75
N ALA A 34 -3.24 -0.73 15.12
CA ALA A 34 -2.25 -1.31 14.24
C ALA A 34 -1.31 -2.29 14.97
N SER A 35 -1.08 -2.13 16.27
CA SER A 35 -0.30 -3.08 17.08
C SER A 35 -0.97 -4.45 17.25
N GLU A 36 -2.28 -4.55 16.98
CA GLU A 36 -3.09 -5.76 17.14
C GLU A 36 -3.40 -6.45 15.81
N TRP A 37 -2.92 -5.89 14.69
CA TRP A 37 -3.12 -6.53 13.38
C TRP A 37 -2.39 -7.88 13.31
N PRO A 38 -3.05 -8.92 12.79
CA PRO A 38 -2.47 -10.25 12.71
C PRO A 38 -1.29 -10.30 11.73
N GLU A 39 -0.33 -11.18 11.99
CA GLU A 39 0.79 -11.43 11.05
C GLU A 39 0.34 -12.10 9.74
N THR A 40 -0.89 -12.61 9.70
CA THR A 40 -1.52 -13.26 8.56
C THR A 40 -2.27 -12.29 7.64
N THR A 41 -1.92 -11.00 7.64
CA THR A 41 -2.54 -10.00 6.76
C THR A 41 -2.36 -10.38 5.30
N VAL A 42 -3.41 -10.16 4.51
CA VAL A 42 -3.39 -10.47 3.08
C VAL A 42 -2.61 -9.35 2.36
N PRO A 43 -1.50 -9.67 1.68
CA PRO A 43 -0.73 -8.66 0.95
C PRO A 43 -1.44 -8.27 -0.35
N VAL A 44 -1.23 -7.03 -0.79
CA VAL A 44 -1.73 -6.51 -2.07
C VAL A 44 -0.56 -6.29 -3.01
N ARG A 45 -0.66 -6.74 -4.26
CA ARG A 45 0.45 -6.65 -5.22
C ARG A 45 0.43 -5.32 -5.97
N ASP A 46 1.62 -4.89 -6.38
CA ASP A 46 1.85 -3.75 -7.27
C ASP A 46 0.94 -3.74 -8.51
N VAL A 47 0.71 -4.90 -9.13
CA VAL A 47 -0.17 -5.06 -10.30
C VAL A 47 -1.64 -4.76 -9.99
N ASP A 48 -2.12 -5.10 -8.79
CA ASP A 48 -3.52 -4.85 -8.41
C ASP A 48 -3.73 -3.34 -8.17
N ILE A 49 -2.73 -2.66 -7.58
CA ILE A 49 -2.71 -1.20 -7.41
C ILE A 49 -2.60 -0.47 -8.75
N ALA A 50 -1.79 -0.97 -9.68
CA ALA A 50 -1.67 -0.41 -11.03
C ALA A 50 -2.99 -0.50 -11.80
N VAL A 51 -3.75 -1.59 -11.64
CA VAL A 51 -5.09 -1.74 -12.25
C VAL A 51 -6.06 -0.72 -11.66
N ASP A 52 -6.06 -0.53 -10.34
CA ASP A 52 -6.98 0.39 -9.66
C ASP A 52 -6.69 1.86 -10.01
N THR A 53 -5.42 2.27 -9.94
CA THR A 53 -4.96 3.63 -10.25
C THR A 53 -4.88 3.94 -11.75
N ARG A 54 -4.88 2.91 -12.60
CA ARG A 54 -4.62 2.98 -14.06
C ARG A 54 -3.24 3.56 -14.42
N LEU A 55 -2.28 3.39 -13.52
CA LEU A 55 -0.88 3.76 -13.74
C LEU A 55 -0.07 2.60 -14.33
N GLU A 56 1.12 2.88 -14.84
CA GLU A 56 2.06 1.83 -15.21
C GLU A 56 2.64 1.16 -13.96
N VAL A 57 2.88 -0.15 -14.02
CA VAL A 57 3.39 -0.91 -12.87
C VAL A 57 4.73 -0.35 -12.38
N ASP A 58 5.60 0.10 -13.28
CA ASP A 58 6.89 0.71 -12.89
C ASP A 58 6.72 2.05 -12.15
N ASP A 59 5.72 2.88 -12.52
CA ASP A 59 5.41 4.11 -11.79
C ASP A 59 4.87 3.80 -10.39
N VAL A 60 3.99 2.80 -10.29
CA VAL A 60 3.46 2.32 -9.00
C VAL A 60 4.59 1.78 -8.13
N ARG A 61 5.51 1.00 -8.68
CA ARG A 61 6.68 0.50 -7.93
C ARG A 61 7.55 1.64 -7.42
N GLY A 62 7.85 2.61 -8.27
CA GLY A 62 8.65 3.79 -7.87
C GLY A 62 7.96 4.64 -6.81
N ALA A 63 6.63 4.73 -6.83
CA ALA A 63 5.85 5.37 -5.76
C ALA A 63 5.86 4.54 -4.47
N LEU A 64 5.59 3.23 -4.55
CA LEU A 64 5.61 2.33 -3.40
C LEU A 64 6.97 2.35 -2.69
N GLU A 65 8.08 2.27 -3.44
CA GLU A 65 9.42 2.31 -2.87
C GLU A 65 9.71 3.63 -2.13
N ARG A 66 9.13 4.75 -2.55
CA ARG A 66 9.23 6.04 -1.84
C ARG A 66 8.35 6.10 -0.58
N LEU A 67 7.24 5.36 -0.59
CA LEU A 67 6.28 5.30 0.50
C LEU A 67 6.59 4.23 1.55
N ASP A 68 7.55 3.34 1.27
CA ASP A 68 7.98 2.27 2.17
C ASP A 68 8.51 2.82 3.49
N GLY A 69 7.97 2.31 4.59
CA GLY A 69 8.25 2.77 5.94
C GLY A 69 7.58 4.09 6.32
N VAL A 70 6.87 4.77 5.41
CA VAL A 70 6.18 6.05 5.71
C VAL A 70 4.66 5.89 5.67
N LYS A 71 4.13 5.28 4.60
CA LYS A 71 2.69 5.03 4.41
C LYS A 71 2.37 3.55 4.23
N VAL A 72 3.34 2.75 3.80
CA VAL A 72 3.21 1.31 3.56
C VAL A 72 4.45 0.56 4.02
N VAL A 73 4.32 -0.75 4.23
CA VAL A 73 5.44 -1.67 4.43
C VAL A 73 5.44 -2.66 3.27
N LEU A 74 6.55 -2.72 2.56
CA LEU A 74 6.68 -3.55 1.37
C LEU A 74 7.32 -4.92 1.66
N GLY A 75 6.87 -5.89 0.88
CA GLY A 75 7.48 -7.19 0.72
C GLY A 75 7.88 -7.38 -0.72
N ARG A 76 9.02 -8.02 -0.95
CA ARG A 76 9.50 -8.34 -2.29
C ARG A 76 9.68 -9.84 -2.43
N ASP A 77 9.00 -10.41 -3.42
CA ASP A 77 9.13 -11.83 -3.76
C ASP A 77 9.22 -12.02 -5.28
N ALA A 78 10.27 -12.72 -5.72
CA ALA A 78 10.51 -13.05 -7.13
C ALA A 78 10.35 -11.90 -8.15
N GLY A 79 10.59 -10.65 -7.73
CA GLY A 79 10.44 -9.45 -8.58
C GLY A 79 9.06 -8.77 -8.52
N THR A 80 8.12 -9.31 -7.75
CA THR A 80 6.85 -8.67 -7.41
C THR A 80 7.02 -7.84 -6.14
N LEU A 81 6.53 -6.60 -6.16
CA LEU A 81 6.38 -5.79 -4.96
C LEU A 81 4.96 -5.94 -4.43
N SER A 82 4.84 -6.14 -3.12
CA SER A 82 3.56 -6.26 -2.45
C SER A 82 3.52 -5.37 -1.22
N VAL A 83 2.42 -4.69 -1.00
CA VAL A 83 2.11 -4.02 0.26
C VAL A 83 1.70 -5.09 1.26
N LEU A 84 2.58 -5.35 2.24
CA LEU A 84 2.30 -6.30 3.33
C LEU A 84 1.36 -5.67 4.36
N ARG A 85 1.53 -4.37 4.58
CA ARG A 85 0.85 -3.61 5.63
C ARG A 85 0.82 -2.13 5.27
N VAL A 86 -0.16 -1.41 5.79
CA VAL A 86 -0.25 0.06 5.71
C VAL A 86 0.14 0.72 7.02
N VAL A 87 0.68 1.94 6.97
CA VAL A 87 1.08 2.72 8.15
C VAL A 87 -0.01 3.77 8.41
N PRO A 88 -0.73 3.70 9.55
CA PRO A 88 -1.70 4.73 9.90
C PRO A 88 -1.02 6.09 10.08
N GLU A 89 -1.68 7.17 9.63
CA GLU A 89 -1.10 8.52 9.64
C GLU A 89 -0.76 9.06 11.05
N ASP A 90 -1.36 8.47 12.10
CA ASP A 90 -1.18 8.90 13.50
C ASP A 90 -0.18 8.03 14.30
N THR A 91 0.49 7.06 13.65
CA THR A 91 1.46 6.18 14.35
C THR A 91 2.88 6.75 14.25
N PRO A 92 3.52 7.18 15.36
CA PRO A 92 4.94 7.49 15.34
C PRO A 92 5.74 6.19 15.12
N LEU A 93 6.60 6.19 14.09
CA LEU A 93 7.52 5.10 13.72
C LEU A 93 8.60 4.86 14.79
#